data_AF-A0A0M4CRD1-F1
#
_entry.id   AF-A0A0M4CRD1-F1
#
_cell.length_a   1.000
_cell.length_b   1.000
_cell.length_c   1.000
_cell.angle_alpha   90.00
_cell.angle_beta   90.00
_cell.angle_gamma   90.00
#
_symmetry.space_group_name_H-M   'P 1'
#
loop_
_entity.id
_entity.type
_entity.pdbx_description
1 polymer ?
#
loop_
_entity_poly.entity_id
_entity_poly.type
_entity_poly.pdbx_seq_one_letter_code
_entity_poly.pdbx_strand_id
1 'polypeptide(L)'
;MKNGLDHNGNYSLGNFLFDQYFPETQATYALKVWMDGDRLFRAEMIPIQLLDYRPVPAVAGMRQAVLRRIIDLSAERGTRIGIIGGHGVIQPSADMPAPKFCAAMIEEGLRAFAYDLQRPATRCESGAPAARDLLMRGDFEAARSGEARDRSWGIEGGMIEFVSDAHRGSGAMAVAATGDTPLTIAPKTFFRPVAERRLSFGGWIRVEGPATLQLLLQEQPKGMGRMRALESAPVTSVGTQQISSQGWHYIHFDIDRGLDAAVLPLRPLLRIGKARRAILDDLLFLAWDGDAPGRAYDASIR
;
A
#
# COMPACT_ATOMS: atom_id res chain seq x y z
N MET A 1 47.49 16.17 -11.48
CA MET A 1 47.17 16.06 -10.04
C MET A 1 45.76 15.48 -9.92
N LYS A 2 45.58 14.52 -9.01
CA LYS A 2 44.37 13.71 -8.84
C LYS A 2 43.20 14.53 -8.28
N ASN A 3 42.00 14.08 -8.66
CA ASN A 3 40.64 14.48 -8.29
C ASN A 3 40.38 14.68 -6.79
N GLY A 4 39.37 15.50 -6.48
CA GLY A 4 38.69 15.55 -5.19
C GLY A 4 37.35 16.27 -5.28
N LEU A 5 36.33 15.61 -5.83
CA LEU A 5 34.93 15.99 -5.64
C LEU A 5 34.46 15.28 -4.37
N ASP A 6 34.38 16.00 -3.26
CA ASP A 6 33.82 15.49 -2.01
C ASP A 6 32.31 15.31 -2.13
N HIS A 7 31.89 14.06 -2.36
CA HIS A 7 30.50 13.64 -2.25
C HIS A 7 30.18 13.28 -0.79
N ASN A 8 29.98 14.28 0.07
CA ASN A 8 29.38 14.07 1.39
C ASN A 8 27.85 13.98 1.28
N GLY A 9 27.37 12.83 0.79
CA GLY A 9 25.97 12.45 0.91
C GLY A 9 25.69 11.92 2.31
N ASN A 10 25.08 12.72 3.18
CA ASN A 10 24.50 12.22 4.42
C ASN A 10 23.22 11.44 4.08
N TYR A 11 23.32 10.11 4.02
CA TYR A 11 22.18 9.22 3.88
C TYR A 11 21.62 8.89 5.27
N SER A 12 20.42 9.39 5.60
CA SER A 12 19.72 8.95 6.81
C SER A 12 19.11 7.56 6.57
N LEU A 13 19.78 6.52 7.09
CA LEU A 13 19.40 5.09 6.96
C LEU A 13 18.42 4.61 8.04
N GLY A 14 17.86 5.50 8.87
CA GLY A 14 17.14 5.12 10.09
C GLY A 14 15.96 4.15 9.88
N ASN A 15 15.11 4.38 8.87
CA ASN A 15 14.02 3.45 8.54
C ASN A 15 14.47 2.21 7.77
N PHE A 16 15.65 2.24 7.15
CA PHE A 16 16.16 1.15 6.32
C PHE A 16 16.56 -0.07 7.18
N LEU A 17 17.02 0.17 8.41
CA LEU A 17 17.66 -0.84 9.25
C LEU A 17 16.79 -1.37 10.41
N PHE A 18 15.83 -0.61 10.94
CA PHE A 18 15.33 -0.88 12.30
C PHE A 18 13.84 -1.16 12.47
N ASP A 19 12.99 -0.91 11.47
CA ASP A 19 11.55 -1.19 11.59
C ASP A 19 11.01 -1.77 10.28
N GLN A 20 11.24 -3.05 9.99
CA GLN A 20 10.78 -3.71 8.74
C GLN A 20 9.48 -4.51 8.94
N TYR A 21 8.88 -4.41 10.11
CA TYR A 21 7.75 -5.26 10.47
C TYR A 21 6.39 -4.69 10.09
N PHE A 22 6.34 -3.43 9.66
CA PHE A 22 5.13 -2.76 9.20
C PHE A 22 5.27 -2.53 7.69
N PRO A 23 4.25 -2.81 6.86
CA PRO A 23 4.36 -2.57 5.42
C PRO A 23 4.74 -1.12 5.11
N GLU A 24 4.23 -0.16 5.91
CA GLU A 24 4.41 1.29 5.77
C GLU A 24 5.87 1.77 5.90
N THR A 25 6.76 0.95 6.45
CA THR A 25 8.19 1.29 6.58
C THR A 25 9.03 0.79 5.39
N GLN A 26 8.45 -0.07 4.55
CA GLN A 26 9.09 -0.53 3.33
C GLN A 26 9.05 0.53 2.23
N ALA A 27 8.18 1.53 2.34
CA ALA A 27 8.14 2.71 1.49
C ALA A 27 9.16 3.74 1.99
N THR A 28 10.23 3.97 1.23
CA THR A 28 11.29 4.93 1.59
C THR A 28 11.85 5.65 0.36
N TYR A 29 12.86 6.51 0.51
CA TYR A 29 13.47 7.23 -0.60
C TYR A 29 14.97 7.40 -0.37
N ALA A 30 15.72 7.52 -1.47
CA ALA A 30 17.08 8.05 -1.44
C ALA A 30 17.03 9.55 -1.75
N LEU A 31 17.79 10.36 -1.03
CA LEU A 31 17.89 11.79 -1.27
C LEU A 31 19.21 12.11 -1.95
N LYS A 32 19.15 12.68 -3.15
CA LYS A 32 20.30 13.24 -3.87
C LYS A 32 20.26 14.75 -3.77
N VAL A 33 21.29 15.35 -3.20
CA VAL A 33 21.37 16.81 -3.00
C VAL A 33 22.52 17.37 -3.83
N TRP A 34 22.25 18.44 -4.56
CA TRP A 34 23.24 19.25 -5.25
C TRP A 34 23.37 20.58 -4.52
N MET A 35 24.57 20.80 -3.97
CA MET A 35 24.94 22.01 -3.25
C MET A 35 26.08 22.71 -3.99
N ASP A 36 26.12 24.02 -3.88
CA ASP A 36 27.26 24.86 -4.24
C ASP A 36 27.62 25.69 -3.00
N GLY A 37 28.60 25.21 -2.22
CA GLY A 37 28.86 25.73 -0.88
C GLY A 37 27.66 25.56 0.06
N ASP A 38 27.16 26.67 0.59
CA ASP A 38 25.96 26.75 1.44
C ASP A 38 24.65 26.86 0.64
N ARG A 39 24.73 26.98 -0.69
CA ARG A 39 23.56 27.16 -1.55
C ARG A 39 23.02 25.82 -2.05
N LEU A 40 21.75 25.55 -1.73
CA LEU A 40 21.00 24.44 -2.33
C LEU A 40 20.67 24.76 -3.80
N PHE A 41 21.12 23.91 -4.72
CA PHE A 41 20.73 23.99 -6.13
C PHE A 41 19.49 23.13 -6.41
N ARG A 42 19.51 21.89 -5.93
CA ARG A 42 18.42 20.92 -6.11
C ARG A 42 18.51 19.85 -5.04
N ALA A 43 17.38 19.34 -4.59
CA ALA A 43 17.30 18.05 -3.92
C ALA A 43 16.29 17.16 -4.64
N GLU A 44 16.64 15.91 -4.86
CA GLU A 44 15.83 14.93 -5.56
C GLU A 44 15.64 13.68 -4.72
N MET A 45 14.38 13.38 -4.44
CA MET A 45 13.91 12.23 -3.71
C MET A 45 13.56 11.13 -4.71
N ILE A 46 14.39 10.09 -4.73
CA ILE A 46 14.25 8.93 -5.59
C ILE A 46 13.45 7.88 -4.80
N PRO A 47 12.20 7.57 -5.20
CA PRO A 47 11.40 6.59 -4.48
C PRO A 47 12.01 5.20 -4.55
N ILE A 48 12.22 4.60 -3.38
CA ILE A 48 12.74 3.24 -3.25
C ILE A 48 11.87 2.44 -2.30
N GLN A 49 12.01 1.13 -2.37
CA GLN A 49 11.33 0.22 -1.50
C GLN A 49 12.27 -0.86 -1.02
N LEU A 50 11.97 -1.40 0.16
CA LEU A 50 12.62 -2.60 0.66
C LEU A 50 11.89 -3.83 0.14
N LEU A 51 12.57 -4.64 -0.67
CA LEU A 51 12.08 -5.91 -1.18
C LEU A 51 13.12 -6.99 -0.89
N ASP A 52 12.77 -8.02 -0.11
CA ASP A 52 13.72 -9.04 0.35
C ASP A 52 15.01 -8.42 0.92
N TYR A 53 14.87 -7.43 1.82
CA TYR A 53 15.98 -6.70 2.44
C TYR A 53 16.90 -5.93 1.46
N ARG A 54 16.49 -5.78 0.19
CA ARG A 54 17.24 -5.05 -0.83
C ARG A 54 16.51 -3.75 -1.19
N PRO A 55 17.23 -2.60 -1.28
CA PRO A 55 16.65 -1.39 -1.86
C PRO A 55 16.44 -1.61 -3.35
N VAL A 56 15.21 -1.42 -3.81
CA VAL A 56 14.87 -1.45 -5.24
C VAL A 56 14.03 -0.22 -5.58
N PRO A 57 13.97 0.22 -6.85
CA PRO A 57 13.09 1.32 -7.24
C PRO A 57 11.64 1.05 -6.82
N ALA A 58 10.97 2.04 -6.24
CA ALA A 58 9.55 1.95 -5.97
C ALA A 58 8.76 2.20 -7.27
N VAL A 59 7.80 1.33 -7.54
CA VAL A 59 6.92 1.40 -8.72
C VAL A 59 5.47 1.44 -8.27
N ALA A 60 4.57 1.82 -9.18
CA ALA A 60 3.11 1.78 -8.99
C ALA A 60 2.63 2.27 -7.60
N GLY A 61 1.85 1.48 -6.86
CA GLY A 61 1.32 1.82 -5.52
C GLY A 61 2.41 2.16 -4.50
N MET A 62 3.54 1.46 -4.52
CA MET A 62 4.66 1.76 -3.63
C MET A 62 5.27 3.14 -3.91
N ARG A 63 5.37 3.55 -5.17
CA ARG A 63 5.85 4.91 -5.53
C ARG A 63 4.88 5.98 -5.03
N GLN A 64 3.58 5.75 -5.18
CA GLN A 64 2.54 6.64 -4.65
C GLN A 64 2.67 6.81 -3.13
N ALA A 65 2.83 5.71 -2.39
CA ALA A 65 2.95 5.73 -0.95
C ALA A 65 4.20 6.49 -0.45
N VAL A 66 5.35 6.26 -1.09
CA VAL A 66 6.60 6.98 -0.78
C VAL A 66 6.42 8.49 -0.99
N LEU A 67 5.98 8.87 -2.20
CA LEU A 67 5.87 10.27 -2.56
C LEU A 67 4.83 10.98 -1.69
N ARG A 68 3.69 10.33 -1.44
CA ARG A 68 2.66 10.87 -0.56
C ARG A 68 3.20 11.25 0.80
N ARG A 69 3.84 10.29 1.47
CA ARG A 69 4.40 10.50 2.79
C ARG A 69 5.37 11.68 2.84
N ILE A 70 6.28 11.77 1.88
CA ILE A 70 7.31 12.81 1.94
C ILE A 70 6.77 14.19 1.55
N ILE A 71 5.81 14.27 0.62
CA ILE A 71 5.15 15.52 0.24
C ILE A 71 4.36 16.06 1.44
N ASP A 72 3.51 15.23 2.05
CA ASP A 72 2.64 15.62 3.17
C ASP A 72 3.49 16.13 4.35
N LEU A 73 4.48 15.35 4.80
CA LEU A 73 5.34 15.70 5.93
C LEU A 73 6.24 16.93 5.66
N SER A 74 6.60 17.17 4.40
CA SER A 74 7.39 18.36 4.03
C SER A 74 6.53 19.61 3.97
N ALA A 75 5.28 19.49 3.51
CA ALA A 75 4.31 20.57 3.48
C ALA A 75 4.00 21.08 4.89
N GLU A 76 3.87 20.20 5.88
CA GLU A 76 3.72 20.56 7.32
C GLU A 76 4.86 21.45 7.83
N ARG A 77 6.03 21.38 7.19
CA ARG A 77 7.23 22.17 7.53
C ARG A 77 7.47 23.33 6.56
N GLY A 78 6.49 23.68 5.74
CA GLY A 78 6.58 24.77 4.75
C GLY A 78 7.48 24.47 3.55
N THR A 79 7.87 23.21 3.34
CA THR A 79 8.70 22.81 2.19
C THR A 79 7.84 22.23 1.08
N ARG A 80 7.84 22.87 -0.09
CA ARG A 80 7.12 22.37 -1.27
C ARG A 80 8.00 21.40 -2.06
N ILE A 81 7.40 20.28 -2.45
CA ILE A 81 8.02 19.27 -3.30
C ILE A 81 7.20 19.19 -4.59
N GLY A 82 7.86 19.40 -5.73
CA GLY A 82 7.28 19.10 -7.04
C GLY A 82 7.57 17.66 -7.47
N ILE A 83 6.84 17.16 -8.46
CA ILE A 83 7.14 15.87 -9.10
C ILE A 83 7.76 16.08 -10.47
N ILE A 84 8.87 15.38 -10.74
CA ILE A 84 9.51 15.27 -12.07
C ILE A 84 9.90 13.80 -12.30
N GLY A 85 9.43 13.19 -13.39
CA GLY A 85 9.84 11.82 -13.76
C GLY A 85 9.48 10.76 -12.71
N GLY A 86 8.47 11.00 -11.87
CA GLY A 86 8.13 10.13 -10.75
C GLY A 86 9.02 10.28 -9.51
N HIS A 87 9.89 11.30 -9.47
CA HIS A 87 10.71 11.67 -8.31
C HIS A 87 10.18 12.95 -7.66
N GLY A 88 10.39 13.09 -6.35
CA GLY A 88 10.16 14.34 -5.63
C GLY A 88 11.34 15.29 -5.84
N VAL A 89 11.09 16.57 -6.11
CA VAL A 89 12.12 17.56 -6.38
C VAL A 89 11.86 18.84 -5.58
N ILE A 90 12.90 19.30 -4.90
CA ILE A 90 12.99 20.63 -4.30
C ILE A 90 14.00 21.42 -5.11
N GLN A 91 13.60 22.60 -5.59
CA GLN A 91 14.46 23.48 -6.36
C GLN A 91 14.19 24.94 -5.97
N PRO A 92 15.08 25.59 -5.20
CA PRO A 92 14.81 26.94 -4.67
C PRO A 92 14.57 28.01 -5.75
N SER A 93 15.18 27.84 -6.92
CA SER A 93 15.12 28.80 -8.03
C SER A 93 13.94 28.60 -8.98
N ALA A 94 13.12 27.56 -8.79
CA ALA A 94 12.00 27.24 -9.66
C ALA A 94 10.73 27.05 -8.84
N ASP A 95 9.65 27.73 -9.24
CA ASP A 95 8.34 27.44 -8.68
C ASP A 95 7.85 26.10 -9.23
N MET A 96 7.99 25.07 -8.40
CA MET A 96 7.57 23.73 -8.73
C MET A 96 6.12 23.58 -8.27
N PRO A 97 5.16 23.33 -9.18
CA PRO A 97 3.78 23.14 -8.78
C PRO A 97 3.71 21.92 -7.86
N ALA A 98 3.09 22.11 -6.69
CA ALA A 98 2.81 21.02 -5.79
C ALA A 98 1.91 20.01 -6.52
N PRO A 99 2.19 18.70 -6.39
CA PRO A 99 1.33 17.69 -6.96
C PRO A 99 -0.05 17.78 -6.32
N LYS A 100 -1.11 17.58 -7.11
CA LYS A 100 -2.47 17.60 -6.59
C LYS A 100 -2.73 16.27 -5.87
N PHE A 101 -3.12 16.38 -4.60
CA PHE A 101 -3.66 15.26 -3.84
C PHE A 101 -5.18 15.30 -3.96
N CYS A 102 -5.77 14.29 -4.61
CA CYS A 102 -7.22 14.28 -4.79
C CYS A 102 -7.78 12.87 -4.88
N ALA A 103 -9.07 12.78 -4.59
CA ALA A 103 -9.84 11.57 -4.75
C ALA A 103 -9.96 11.25 -6.25
N ALA A 104 -9.58 10.04 -6.61
CA ALA A 104 -9.76 9.50 -7.95
C ALA A 104 -10.45 8.14 -7.87
N MET A 105 -11.18 7.80 -8.93
CA MET A 105 -11.68 6.45 -9.14
C MET A 105 -10.50 5.48 -9.23
N ILE A 106 -10.50 4.46 -8.37
CA ILE A 106 -9.46 3.43 -8.34
C ILE A 106 -9.94 2.14 -9.00
N GLU A 107 -11.02 1.52 -8.52
CA GLU A 107 -11.59 0.29 -9.07
C GLU A 107 -13.11 0.26 -8.85
N GLU A 108 -13.90 -0.20 -9.84
CA GLU A 108 -15.34 -0.53 -9.73
C GLU A 108 -16.19 0.44 -8.87
N GLY A 109 -16.06 1.76 -9.10
CA GLY A 109 -16.83 2.76 -8.34
C GLY A 109 -16.16 3.28 -7.07
N LEU A 110 -15.14 2.58 -6.55
CA LEU A 110 -14.40 2.98 -5.37
C LEU A 110 -13.48 4.17 -5.67
N ARG A 111 -13.38 5.05 -4.67
CA ARG A 111 -12.57 6.26 -4.73
C ARG A 111 -11.55 6.24 -3.62
N ALA A 112 -10.30 6.50 -3.98
CA ALA A 112 -9.25 6.71 -3.00
C ALA A 112 -8.40 7.93 -3.35
N PHE A 113 -7.79 8.48 -2.31
CA PHE A 113 -6.87 9.58 -2.49
C PHE A 113 -5.51 9.10 -3.00
N ALA A 114 -5.07 9.71 -4.11
CA ALA A 114 -3.75 9.50 -4.68
C ALA A 114 -3.15 10.84 -5.15
N TYR A 115 -1.83 10.88 -5.29
CA TYR A 115 -1.20 11.99 -5.97
C TYR A 115 -1.29 11.79 -7.49
N ASP A 116 -1.66 12.86 -8.18
CA ASP A 116 -1.51 12.90 -9.63
C ASP A 116 -0.03 13.04 -9.98
N LEU A 117 0.60 11.88 -10.25
CA LEU A 117 2.02 11.80 -10.64
C LEU A 117 2.24 12.06 -12.14
N GLN A 118 1.18 12.12 -12.95
CA GLN A 118 1.25 12.35 -14.38
C GLN A 118 0.48 13.64 -14.69
N ARG A 119 1.15 14.81 -14.61
CA ARG A 119 0.59 16.10 -15.02
C ARG A 119 -0.07 15.95 -16.41
N PRO A 120 -1.42 15.83 -16.50
CA PRO A 120 -2.28 17.00 -16.56
C PRO A 120 -3.60 16.88 -15.77
N ALA A 121 -3.73 17.78 -14.78
CA ALA A 121 -4.86 18.67 -14.43
C ALA A 121 -6.35 18.24 -14.43
N THR A 122 -6.80 17.08 -14.90
CA THR A 122 -8.24 16.88 -15.23
C THR A 122 -9.04 15.85 -14.41
N ARG A 123 -8.51 15.23 -13.36
CA ARG A 123 -9.26 14.16 -12.63
C ARG A 123 -9.43 14.33 -11.12
N CYS A 124 -9.24 15.54 -10.60
CA CYS A 124 -9.59 15.78 -9.21
C CYS A 124 -11.10 16.01 -9.10
N GLU A 125 -11.83 14.98 -8.71
CA GLU A 125 -13.24 15.11 -8.38
C GLU A 125 -13.40 15.60 -6.94
N SER A 126 -14.26 16.60 -6.73
CA SER A 126 -14.56 17.18 -5.42
C SER A 126 -15.93 16.72 -4.92
N GLY A 127 -16.05 16.47 -3.61
CA GLY A 127 -17.35 16.32 -2.94
C GLY A 127 -17.88 14.89 -2.79
N ALA A 128 -17.21 13.88 -3.33
CA ALA A 128 -17.52 12.48 -3.05
C ALA A 128 -16.69 11.95 -1.86
N PRO A 129 -17.22 11.04 -1.03
CA PRO A 129 -16.44 10.32 -0.04
C PRO A 129 -15.28 9.60 -0.73
N ALA A 130 -14.11 9.66 -0.11
CA ALA A 130 -12.92 8.99 -0.59
C ALA A 130 -12.21 8.31 0.58
N ALA A 131 -11.49 7.25 0.25
CA ALA A 131 -10.78 6.44 1.21
C ALA A 131 -9.26 6.59 1.08
N ARG A 132 -8.57 6.16 2.12
CA ARG A 132 -7.13 5.90 2.09
C ARG A 132 -6.90 4.42 1.88
N ASP A 133 -6.14 4.08 0.85
CA ASP A 133 -5.67 2.71 0.69
C ASP A 133 -4.53 2.41 1.68
N LEU A 134 -4.70 1.32 2.42
CA LEU A 134 -3.77 0.79 3.41
C LEU A 134 -2.82 -0.24 2.77
N LEU A 135 -3.17 -0.80 1.61
CA LEU A 135 -2.44 -1.88 0.95
C LEU A 135 -1.60 -1.37 -0.23
N MET A 136 -0.38 -0.90 0.06
CA MET A 136 0.49 -0.28 -0.94
C MET A 136 1.07 -1.24 -2.01
N ARG A 137 0.86 -2.55 -1.87
CA ARG A 137 1.42 -3.62 -2.71
C ARG A 137 0.34 -4.56 -3.26
N GLY A 138 -0.92 -4.11 -3.28
CA GLY A 138 -2.03 -4.93 -3.77
C GLY A 138 -2.06 -5.09 -5.28
N ASP A 139 -1.35 -4.23 -6.01
CA ASP A 139 -1.16 -4.26 -7.47
C ASP A 139 -0.07 -5.23 -7.94
N PHE A 140 0.71 -5.82 -7.01
CA PHE A 140 1.80 -6.77 -7.28
C PHE A 140 2.87 -6.36 -8.31
N GLU A 141 2.87 -5.12 -8.80
CA GLU A 141 3.90 -4.58 -9.71
C GLU A 141 5.28 -4.56 -9.05
N ALA A 142 5.30 -4.46 -7.74
CA ALA A 142 6.51 -4.50 -6.92
C ALA A 142 6.87 -5.91 -6.43
N ALA A 143 6.21 -6.97 -6.92
CA ALA A 143 6.39 -8.33 -6.41
C ALA A 143 7.78 -8.91 -6.69
N ARG A 144 8.48 -8.39 -7.71
CA ARG A 144 9.84 -8.80 -8.08
C ARG A 144 10.64 -7.60 -8.61
N SER A 145 11.90 -7.52 -8.21
CA SER A 145 12.89 -6.66 -8.88
C SER A 145 14.23 -7.38 -8.94
N GLY A 146 14.61 -7.86 -10.13
CA GLY A 146 15.77 -8.73 -10.30
C GLY A 146 15.62 -10.03 -9.50
N GLU A 147 16.50 -10.23 -8.52
CA GLU A 147 16.47 -11.35 -7.57
C GLU A 147 15.60 -11.08 -6.33
N ALA A 148 15.29 -9.82 -6.04
CA ALA A 148 14.46 -9.45 -4.88
C ALA A 148 13.01 -9.90 -5.11
N ARG A 149 12.39 -10.45 -4.05
CA ARG A 149 11.03 -11.01 -4.08
C ARG A 149 10.18 -10.43 -2.96
N ASP A 150 8.91 -10.24 -3.24
CA ASP A 150 7.96 -9.89 -2.20
C ASP A 150 7.74 -11.08 -1.25
N ARG A 151 7.78 -10.77 0.03
CA ARG A 151 7.59 -11.70 1.15
C ARG A 151 6.52 -11.21 2.12
N SER A 152 5.83 -10.12 1.80
CA SER A 152 4.83 -9.48 2.63
C SER A 152 3.54 -10.28 2.77
N TRP A 153 3.31 -11.25 1.88
CA TRP A 153 2.13 -12.13 1.88
C TRP A 153 2.42 -13.52 2.43
N GLY A 154 1.46 -14.06 3.18
CA GLY A 154 1.44 -15.42 3.70
C GLY A 154 0.22 -16.18 3.20
N ILE A 155 0.33 -17.50 3.20
CA ILE A 155 -0.73 -18.42 2.81
C ILE A 155 -0.78 -19.62 3.77
N GLU A 156 -1.99 -20.05 4.08
CA GLU A 156 -2.28 -21.34 4.70
C GLU A 156 -2.98 -22.24 3.67
N GLY A 157 -2.69 -23.54 3.71
CA GLY A 157 -3.31 -24.53 2.82
C GLY A 157 -2.75 -24.59 1.39
N GLY A 158 -1.68 -23.85 1.07
CA GLY A 158 -1.16 -23.79 -0.30
C GLY A 158 0.18 -23.09 -0.46
N MET A 159 0.45 -22.65 -1.69
CA MET A 159 1.65 -21.91 -2.09
C MET A 159 1.29 -20.60 -2.81
N ILE A 160 2.17 -19.61 -2.70
CA ILE A 160 2.10 -18.33 -3.44
C ILE A 160 3.16 -18.34 -4.54
N GLU A 161 2.78 -17.89 -5.73
CA GLU A 161 3.66 -17.55 -6.83
C GLU A 161 3.26 -16.17 -7.38
N PHE A 162 4.23 -15.39 -7.85
CA PHE A 162 3.95 -14.14 -8.57
C PHE A 162 4.11 -14.38 -10.07
N VAL A 163 3.04 -14.11 -10.82
CA VAL A 163 2.89 -14.42 -12.24
C VAL A 163 2.66 -13.14 -13.05
N SER A 164 2.85 -13.21 -14.37
CA SER A 164 2.58 -12.10 -15.29
C SER A 164 1.15 -12.08 -15.85
N ASP A 165 0.33 -13.06 -15.46
CA ASP A 165 -1.09 -13.15 -15.85
C ASP A 165 -1.91 -12.25 -14.92
N ALA A 166 -1.80 -10.96 -15.17
CA ALA A 166 -2.37 -9.90 -14.36
C ALA A 166 -3.69 -9.38 -14.94
N HIS A 167 -4.56 -8.85 -14.09
CA HIS A 167 -5.74 -8.12 -14.51
C HIS A 167 -5.31 -6.80 -15.17
N ARG A 168 -4.33 -6.12 -14.57
CA ARG A 168 -3.71 -4.91 -15.10
C ARG A 168 -2.21 -4.93 -14.82
N GLY A 169 -1.44 -4.23 -15.64
CA GLY A 169 -0.01 -4.10 -15.42
C GLY A 169 0.75 -5.38 -15.80
N SER A 170 1.69 -5.78 -14.97
CA SER A 170 2.70 -6.79 -15.28
C SER A 170 2.85 -7.89 -14.22
N GLY A 171 2.25 -7.73 -13.03
CA GLY A 171 2.38 -8.70 -11.94
C GLY A 171 1.05 -9.00 -11.27
N ALA A 172 0.84 -10.26 -10.89
CA ALA A 172 -0.28 -10.69 -10.07
C ALA A 172 0.13 -11.81 -9.11
N MET A 173 -0.66 -12.04 -8.07
CA MET A 173 -0.42 -13.11 -7.10
C MET A 173 -1.25 -14.35 -7.43
N ALA A 174 -0.59 -15.41 -7.88
CA ALA A 174 -1.20 -16.73 -8.02
C ALA A 174 -1.07 -17.53 -6.72
N VAL A 175 -2.15 -18.25 -6.38
CA VAL A 175 -2.19 -19.16 -5.24
C VAL A 175 -2.72 -20.52 -5.67
N ALA A 176 -2.10 -21.58 -5.16
CA ALA A 176 -2.47 -22.96 -5.48
C ALA A 176 -2.62 -23.77 -4.20
N ALA A 177 -3.71 -24.55 -4.12
CA ALA A 177 -4.03 -25.38 -2.97
C ALA A 177 -3.13 -26.63 -2.91
N THR A 178 -2.74 -27.00 -1.70
CA THR A 178 -2.09 -28.26 -1.39
C THR A 178 -3.14 -29.21 -0.84
N GLY A 179 -3.68 -30.08 -1.71
CA GLY A 179 -4.78 -30.98 -1.36
C GLY A 179 -6.13 -30.26 -1.31
N ASP A 180 -7.02 -30.68 -0.40
CA ASP A 180 -8.40 -30.19 -0.31
C ASP A 180 -8.61 -29.11 0.77
N THR A 181 -7.52 -28.61 1.38
CA THR A 181 -7.59 -27.56 2.40
C THR A 181 -7.92 -26.21 1.77
N PRO A 182 -8.85 -25.41 2.34
CA PRO A 182 -9.09 -24.04 1.89
C PRO A 182 -7.81 -23.20 1.93
N LEU A 183 -7.61 -22.37 0.92
CA LEU A 183 -6.53 -21.39 0.93
C LEU A 183 -6.93 -20.22 1.83
N THR A 184 -6.03 -19.76 2.69
CA THR A 184 -6.22 -18.48 3.40
C THR A 184 -5.01 -17.59 3.14
N ILE A 185 -5.21 -16.47 2.46
CA ILE A 185 -4.16 -15.50 2.15
C ILE A 185 -4.28 -14.27 3.06
N ALA A 186 -3.14 -13.72 3.46
CA ALA A 186 -3.10 -12.52 4.30
C ALA A 186 -1.74 -11.82 4.23
N PRO A 187 -1.68 -10.51 4.51
CA PRO A 187 -0.42 -9.89 4.88
C PRO A 187 0.22 -10.60 6.09
N LYS A 188 1.54 -10.82 6.09
CA LYS A 188 2.28 -11.51 7.16
C LYS A 188 2.36 -10.71 8.46
N THR A 189 1.87 -9.49 8.48
CA THR A 189 1.91 -8.57 9.60
C THR A 189 0.61 -7.78 9.67
N PHE A 190 0.40 -7.08 10.78
CA PHE A 190 -0.71 -6.15 10.92
C PHE A 190 -0.36 -4.80 10.28
N PHE A 191 -1.35 -4.13 9.72
CA PHE A 191 -1.26 -2.70 9.43
C PHE A 191 -1.19 -1.91 10.74
N ARG A 192 -0.68 -0.68 10.68
CA ARG A 192 -0.71 0.22 11.84
C ARG A 192 -2.14 0.42 12.36
N PRO A 193 -2.31 0.84 13.63
CA PRO A 193 -3.64 1.01 14.20
C PRO A 193 -4.57 1.86 13.33
N VAL A 194 -5.75 1.32 13.04
CA VAL A 194 -6.77 1.93 12.18
C VAL A 194 -7.88 2.48 13.06
N ALA A 195 -8.19 3.77 12.93
CA ALA A 195 -9.21 4.45 13.74
C ALA A 195 -10.56 4.51 13.03
N GLU A 196 -10.54 4.36 11.71
CA GLU A 196 -11.69 4.38 10.83
C GLU A 196 -12.58 3.16 11.11
N ARG A 197 -13.88 3.41 11.25
CA ARG A 197 -14.89 2.38 11.52
C ARG A 197 -15.29 1.63 10.25
N ARG A 198 -15.52 2.38 9.17
CA ARG A 198 -15.86 1.83 7.85
C ARG A 198 -14.58 1.57 7.09
N LEU A 199 -14.37 0.31 6.72
CA LEU A 199 -13.31 -0.13 5.83
C LEU A 199 -13.95 -0.89 4.66
N SER A 200 -13.21 -1.03 3.57
CA SER A 200 -13.57 -1.96 2.50
C SER A 200 -12.36 -2.78 2.08
N PHE A 201 -12.58 -4.03 1.73
CA PHE A 201 -11.58 -4.87 1.07
C PHE A 201 -12.11 -5.26 -0.30
N GLY A 202 -11.28 -5.11 -1.32
CA GLY A 202 -11.67 -5.48 -2.67
C GLY A 202 -10.48 -5.78 -3.56
N GLY A 203 -10.78 -6.05 -4.82
CA GLY A 203 -9.78 -6.32 -5.85
C GLY A 203 -10.26 -7.35 -6.85
N TRP A 204 -9.39 -7.72 -7.77
CA TRP A 204 -9.71 -8.65 -8.85
C TRP A 204 -9.23 -10.05 -8.51
N ILE A 205 -10.06 -11.04 -8.81
CA ILE A 205 -9.73 -12.45 -8.64
C ILE A 205 -10.23 -13.26 -9.83
N ARG A 206 -9.42 -14.23 -10.26
CA ARG A 206 -9.81 -15.28 -11.19
C ARG A 206 -9.58 -16.63 -10.54
N VAL A 207 -10.60 -17.49 -10.51
CA VAL A 207 -10.55 -18.80 -9.85
C VAL A 207 -10.72 -19.94 -10.85
N GLU A 208 -9.99 -21.04 -10.64
CA GLU A 208 -10.18 -22.28 -11.39
C GLU A 208 -11.33 -23.09 -10.78
N GLY A 209 -12.54 -22.85 -11.27
CA GLY A 209 -13.77 -23.53 -10.83
C GLY A 209 -14.54 -22.75 -9.76
N PRO A 210 -15.74 -23.25 -9.35
CA PRO A 210 -16.56 -22.57 -8.36
C PRO A 210 -15.85 -22.46 -7.00
N ALA A 211 -15.85 -21.27 -6.42
CA ALA A 211 -15.18 -20.98 -5.16
C ALA A 211 -16.08 -20.18 -4.22
N THR A 212 -15.97 -20.49 -2.92
CA THR A 212 -16.55 -19.67 -1.86
C THR A 212 -15.48 -18.80 -1.26
N LEU A 213 -15.61 -17.49 -1.39
CA LEU A 213 -14.74 -16.51 -0.76
C LEU A 213 -15.31 -16.11 0.59
N GLN A 214 -14.46 -16.05 1.61
CA GLN A 214 -14.81 -15.52 2.92
C GLN A 214 -13.76 -14.48 3.32
N LEU A 215 -14.19 -13.25 3.58
CA LEU A 215 -13.34 -12.25 4.19
C LEU A 215 -13.39 -12.39 5.71
N LEU A 216 -12.21 -12.45 6.30
CA LEU A 216 -12.00 -12.45 7.75
C LEU A 216 -11.19 -11.21 8.13
N LEU A 217 -11.42 -10.70 9.32
CA LEU A 217 -10.62 -9.65 9.94
C LEU A 217 -9.91 -10.21 11.17
N GLN A 218 -8.61 -9.97 11.28
CA GLN A 218 -7.85 -10.26 12.49
C GLN A 218 -7.31 -8.96 13.05
N GLU A 219 -7.64 -8.69 14.30
CA GLU A 219 -7.12 -7.53 15.04
C GLU A 219 -6.05 -7.99 16.03
N GLN A 220 -5.09 -7.12 16.33
CA GLN A 220 -4.12 -7.34 17.40
C GLN A 220 -4.69 -6.81 18.72
N PRO A 221 -5.05 -7.67 19.69
CA PRO A 221 -5.60 -7.20 20.96
C PRO A 221 -4.57 -6.39 21.76
N LYS A 222 -5.04 -5.40 22.53
CA LYS A 222 -4.18 -4.64 23.44
C LYS A 222 -3.47 -5.58 24.42
N GLY A 223 -2.17 -5.36 24.64
CA GLY A 223 -1.34 -6.19 25.52
C GLY A 223 -0.89 -7.53 24.93
N MET A 224 -1.38 -7.92 23.74
CA MET A 224 -0.90 -9.11 23.05
C MET A 224 0.27 -8.76 22.13
N GLY A 225 1.40 -9.45 22.31
CA GLY A 225 2.56 -9.32 21.43
C GLY A 225 2.22 -9.74 20.00
N ARG A 226 2.79 -9.03 19.01
CA ARG A 226 2.44 -9.21 17.59
C ARG A 226 2.54 -10.65 17.11
N MET A 227 3.64 -11.35 17.39
CA MET A 227 3.85 -12.74 16.94
C MET A 227 2.74 -13.66 17.46
N ARG A 228 2.45 -13.57 18.76
CA ARG A 228 1.35 -14.31 19.39
C ARG A 228 0.00 -13.97 18.78
N ALA A 229 -0.24 -12.69 18.46
CA ALA A 229 -1.48 -12.26 17.81
C ALA A 229 -1.60 -12.80 16.38
N LEU A 230 -0.52 -12.83 15.58
CA LEU A 230 -0.54 -13.41 14.24
C LEU A 230 -0.88 -14.92 14.28
N GLU A 231 -0.38 -15.62 15.29
CA GLU A 231 -0.59 -17.06 15.48
C GLU A 231 -1.97 -17.43 16.06
N SER A 232 -2.52 -16.59 16.94
CA SER A 232 -3.64 -17.03 17.81
C SER A 232 -4.71 -15.98 18.11
N ALA A 233 -4.56 -14.73 17.63
CA ALA A 233 -5.63 -13.74 17.84
C ALA A 233 -6.92 -14.20 17.12
N PRO A 234 -8.10 -13.98 17.74
CA PRO A 234 -9.36 -14.31 17.12
C PRO A 234 -9.53 -13.67 15.74
N VAL A 235 -10.17 -14.40 14.84
CA VAL A 235 -10.58 -13.92 13.52
C VAL A 235 -12.09 -13.75 13.50
N THR A 236 -12.55 -12.63 12.95
CA THR A 236 -13.99 -12.34 12.82
C THR A 236 -14.38 -12.46 11.37
N SER A 237 -15.47 -13.17 11.09
CA SER A 237 -16.02 -13.25 9.73
C SER A 237 -16.69 -11.93 9.37
N VAL A 238 -16.28 -11.33 8.26
CA VAL A 238 -16.93 -10.12 7.72
C VAL A 238 -18.07 -10.52 6.79
N GLY A 239 -17.81 -11.41 5.84
CA GLY A 239 -18.79 -11.78 4.83
C GLY A 239 -18.29 -12.86 3.89
N THR A 240 -19.19 -13.33 3.03
CA THR A 240 -18.95 -14.42 2.09
C THR A 240 -19.48 -14.06 0.71
N GLN A 241 -18.74 -14.37 -0.35
CA GLN A 241 -19.13 -14.20 -1.74
C GLN A 241 -18.90 -15.50 -2.51
N GLN A 242 -19.82 -15.87 -3.41
CA GLN A 242 -19.65 -17.02 -4.29
C GLN A 242 -19.14 -16.56 -5.66
N ILE A 243 -18.19 -17.29 -6.22
CA ILE A 243 -17.68 -17.08 -7.58
C ILE A 243 -17.85 -18.37 -8.37
N SER A 244 -18.47 -18.28 -9.55
CA SER A 244 -18.74 -19.42 -10.44
C SER A 244 -18.18 -19.24 -11.85
N SER A 245 -17.56 -18.09 -12.12
CA SER A 245 -17.10 -17.69 -13.44
C SER A 245 -15.60 -17.94 -13.64
N GLN A 246 -15.20 -18.10 -14.90
CA GLN A 246 -13.82 -18.42 -15.32
C GLN A 246 -12.96 -17.16 -15.65
N GLY A 247 -13.51 -15.96 -15.49
CA GLY A 247 -12.85 -14.69 -15.84
C GLY A 247 -12.27 -13.95 -14.63
N TRP A 248 -11.82 -12.72 -14.85
CA TRP A 248 -11.55 -11.79 -13.75
C TRP A 248 -12.88 -11.33 -13.16
N HIS A 249 -12.99 -11.42 -11.84
CA HIS A 249 -14.15 -10.98 -11.06
C HIS A 249 -13.70 -9.99 -10.02
N TYR A 250 -14.38 -8.85 -9.97
CA TYR A 250 -14.21 -7.94 -8.87
C TYR A 250 -14.90 -8.47 -7.63
N ILE A 251 -14.19 -8.47 -6.51
CA ILE A 251 -14.70 -8.81 -5.19
C ILE A 251 -14.69 -7.56 -4.33
N HIS A 252 -15.73 -7.42 -3.50
CA HIS A 252 -15.87 -6.28 -2.61
C HIS A 252 -16.57 -6.69 -1.34
N PHE A 253 -16.02 -6.26 -0.22
CA PHE A 253 -16.57 -6.47 1.10
C PHE A 253 -16.50 -5.16 1.87
N ASP A 254 -17.65 -4.73 2.39
CA ASP A 254 -17.71 -3.64 3.35
C ASP A 254 -17.54 -4.17 4.77
N ILE A 255 -16.74 -3.46 5.55
CA ILE A 255 -16.41 -3.80 6.93
C ILE A 255 -16.88 -2.65 7.82
N ASP A 256 -17.84 -2.94 8.69
CA ASP A 256 -18.24 -2.03 9.77
C ASP A 256 -17.71 -2.59 11.09
N ARG A 257 -16.74 -1.89 11.69
CA ARG A 257 -16.13 -2.30 12.96
C ARG A 257 -16.99 -1.96 14.18
N GLY A 258 -18.10 -1.24 14.00
CA GLY A 258 -18.95 -0.74 15.08
C GLY A 258 -18.46 0.57 15.71
N LEU A 259 -19.34 1.27 16.42
CA LEU A 259 -19.07 2.59 17.00
C LEU A 259 -18.00 2.56 18.10
N ASP A 260 -17.92 1.45 18.83
CA ASP A 260 -16.98 1.25 19.94
C ASP A 260 -15.69 0.54 19.51
N ALA A 261 -15.43 0.48 18.20
CA ALA A 261 -14.24 -0.17 17.66
C ALA A 261 -12.97 0.44 18.26
N ALA A 262 -12.17 -0.38 18.92
CA ALA A 262 -10.89 0.06 19.44
C ALA A 262 -9.93 0.39 18.29
N VAL A 263 -9.12 1.44 18.46
CA VAL A 263 -8.03 1.76 17.52
C VAL A 263 -6.93 0.70 17.68
N LEU A 264 -6.95 -0.33 16.84
CA LEU A 264 -6.08 -1.50 16.92
C LEU A 264 -5.38 -1.76 15.57
N PRO A 265 -4.16 -2.31 15.58
CA PRO A 265 -3.57 -2.93 14.40
C PRO A 265 -4.50 -4.04 13.90
N LEU A 266 -4.65 -4.15 12.58
CA LEU A 266 -5.52 -5.15 11.98
C LEU A 266 -4.98 -5.62 10.63
N ARG A 267 -5.47 -6.76 10.14
CA ARG A 267 -5.22 -7.26 8.79
C ARG A 267 -6.44 -8.00 8.24
N PRO A 268 -6.76 -7.86 6.94
CA PRO A 268 -7.73 -8.70 6.26
C PRO A 268 -7.10 -10.06 5.91
N LEU A 269 -7.90 -11.11 5.96
CA LEU A 269 -7.56 -12.44 5.45
C LEU A 269 -8.64 -12.87 4.49
N LEU A 270 -8.25 -13.26 3.28
CA LEU A 270 -9.19 -13.81 2.30
C LEU A 270 -9.05 -15.33 2.28
N ARG A 271 -10.12 -16.02 2.67
CA ARG A 271 -10.23 -17.47 2.57
C ARG A 271 -10.93 -17.84 1.28
N ILE A 272 -10.32 -18.74 0.50
CA ILE A 272 -10.81 -19.24 -0.78
C ILE A 272 -11.10 -20.73 -0.60
N GLY A 273 -12.38 -21.08 -0.51
CA GLY A 273 -12.85 -22.45 -0.38
C GLY A 273 -12.96 -23.16 -1.73
N LYS A 274 -12.53 -24.43 -1.77
CA LYS A 274 -12.70 -25.39 -2.88
C LYS A 274 -12.00 -25.05 -4.21
N ALA A 275 -11.30 -23.91 -4.30
CA ALA A 275 -10.51 -23.59 -5.48
C ALA A 275 -9.17 -24.34 -5.47
N ARG A 276 -8.82 -25.00 -6.58
CA ARG A 276 -7.47 -25.55 -6.77
C ARG A 276 -6.44 -24.45 -6.98
N ARG A 277 -6.83 -23.38 -7.67
CA ARG A 277 -5.98 -22.24 -7.97
C ARG A 277 -6.82 -20.97 -8.05
N ALA A 278 -6.22 -19.86 -7.62
CA ALA A 278 -6.74 -18.53 -7.87
C ALA A 278 -5.60 -17.59 -8.25
N ILE A 279 -5.92 -16.52 -8.99
CA ILE A 279 -5.01 -15.41 -9.26
C ILE A 279 -5.69 -14.15 -8.76
N LEU A 280 -4.96 -13.35 -8.01
CA LEU A 280 -5.43 -12.10 -7.42
C LEU A 280 -4.59 -10.95 -7.92
N ASP A 281 -5.24 -9.82 -8.14
CA ASP A 281 -4.61 -8.61 -8.62
C ASP A 281 -5.38 -7.37 -8.15
N ASP A 282 -4.72 -6.20 -8.18
CA ASP A 282 -5.30 -4.90 -7.82
C ASP A 282 -6.06 -4.96 -6.47
N LEU A 283 -5.50 -5.65 -5.47
CA LEU A 283 -6.09 -5.75 -4.15
C LEU A 283 -6.08 -4.38 -3.45
N LEU A 284 -7.16 -4.08 -2.74
CA LEU A 284 -7.37 -2.82 -2.07
C LEU A 284 -7.79 -3.07 -0.63
N PHE A 285 -7.26 -2.27 0.29
CA PHE A 285 -7.76 -2.24 1.65
C PHE A 285 -7.98 -0.81 2.09
N LEU A 286 -9.22 -0.35 2.00
CA LEU A 286 -9.60 1.04 2.07
C LEU A 286 -10.10 1.41 3.47
N ALA A 287 -9.62 2.52 4.00
CA ALA A 287 -10.16 3.18 5.19
C ALA A 287 -10.89 4.46 4.79
N TRP A 288 -12.18 4.58 5.09
CA TRP A 288 -13.01 5.69 4.63
C TRP A 288 -12.85 6.93 5.51
N ASP A 289 -12.59 8.08 4.88
CA ASP A 289 -12.40 9.33 5.59
C ASP A 289 -13.72 9.86 6.18
N GLY A 290 -13.65 10.44 7.38
CA GLY A 290 -14.78 11.07 8.07
C GLY A 290 -15.48 10.20 9.13
N ASP A 291 -15.11 8.93 9.28
CA ASP A 291 -15.76 8.00 10.23
C ASP A 291 -14.99 7.75 11.54
N ALA A 292 -13.84 8.38 11.73
CA ALA A 292 -13.05 8.21 12.95
C ALA A 292 -13.72 8.94 14.13
N PRO A 293 -14.04 8.25 15.26
CA PRO A 293 -14.61 8.90 16.44
C PRO A 293 -13.66 9.97 16.98
N GLY A 294 -14.08 11.24 16.99
CA GLY A 294 -13.32 12.33 17.61
C GLY A 294 -12.07 12.80 16.86
N ARG A 295 -11.82 12.34 15.63
CA ARG A 295 -10.88 12.96 14.70
C ARG A 295 -11.54 13.08 13.34
N ALA A 296 -12.26 14.18 13.13
CA ALA A 296 -12.22 14.76 11.79
C ALA A 296 -10.73 14.94 11.48
N TYR A 297 -10.21 14.23 10.48
CA TYR A 297 -9.01 14.72 9.82
C TYR A 297 -9.36 16.14 9.42
N ASP A 298 -8.72 17.10 10.05
CA ASP A 298 -9.02 18.49 9.88
C ASP A 298 -8.73 18.85 8.43
N ALA A 299 -9.79 18.89 7.61
CA ALA A 299 -9.76 19.37 6.24
C ALA A 299 -9.42 20.87 6.16
N SER A 300 -9.03 21.49 7.28
CA SER A 300 -8.49 22.85 7.35
C SER A 300 -6.96 22.95 7.25
N ILE A 301 -6.24 21.85 6.99
CA ILE A 301 -4.91 21.96 6.37
C ILE A 301 -5.10 22.26 4.88
N ARG A 302 -5.38 23.55 4.59
CA ARG A 302 -5.32 24.16 3.25
C ARG A 302 -3.89 24.45 2.84
#